data_AF-A0A7U2R4R5-F1
#
_entry.id   AF-A0A7U2R4R5-F1
#
_cell.length_a   1.000
_cell.length_b   1.000
_cell.length_c   1.000
_cell.angle_alpha   90.00
_cell.angle_beta   90.00
_cell.angle_gamma   90.00
#
_symmetry.space_group_name_H-M   'P 1'
#
loop_
_entity.id
_entity.type
_entity.pdbx_description
1 polymer ?
#
loop_
_entity_poly.entity_id
_entity_poly.type
_entity_poly.pdbx_seq_one_letter_code
_entity_poly.pdbx_strand_id
1 'polypeptide(L)'
;MVLTNLKQLQELHELTRSQHLDLTVQVVRGDISIGDDISRAISCATKLIKGVVQAAMVLKDTLFTEMSLARFKQVLHPKMLGTILA
;
A
#
# COMPACT_ATOMS: atom_id res chain seq x y z
N MET A 1 -2.84 3.72 2.43
CA MET A 1 -2.42 4.94 1.70
C MET A 1 -1.13 4.61 0.96
N VAL A 2 -1.03 4.81 -0.36
CA VAL A 2 0.23 4.54 -1.08
C VAL A 2 1.13 5.76 -0.93
N LEU A 3 2.19 5.63 -0.14
CA LEU A 3 3.21 6.67 -0.01
C LEU A 3 4.25 6.42 -1.10
N THR A 4 4.15 7.16 -2.21
CA THR A 4 5.01 6.96 -3.38
C THR A 4 6.27 7.81 -3.34
N ASN A 5 6.36 8.81 -2.45
CA ASN A 5 7.48 9.73 -2.38
C ASN A 5 7.98 9.95 -0.92
N LEU A 6 9.30 10.16 -0.78
CA LEU A 6 10.01 10.47 0.46
C LEU A 6 9.41 11.66 1.22
N LYS A 7 8.91 12.67 0.51
CA LYS A 7 8.28 13.84 1.14
C LYS A 7 7.05 13.46 1.98
N GLN A 8 6.16 12.61 1.44
CA GLN A 8 4.96 12.16 2.16
C GLN A 8 5.32 11.31 3.38
N LEU A 9 6.41 10.54 3.29
CA LEU A 9 6.93 9.77 4.43
C LEU A 9 7.43 10.72 5.53
N GLN A 10 8.13 11.79 5.17
CA GLN A 10 8.62 12.78 6.12
C GLN A 10 7.46 13.50 6.83
N GLU A 11 6.46 13.95 6.07
CA GLU A 11 5.26 14.60 6.62
C GLU A 11 4.53 13.70 7.63
N LEU A 12 4.40 12.40 7.34
CA LEU A 12 3.74 11.46 8.25
C LEU A 12 4.51 11.30 9.58
N HIS A 13 5.85 11.24 9.52
CA HIS A 13 6.67 11.17 10.73
C HIS A 13 6.61 12.48 11.53
N GLU A 14 6.56 13.63 10.85
CA GLU A 14 6.48 14.94 11.49
C GLU A 14 5.14 15.16 12.20
N LEU A 15 4.02 14.78 11.57
CA LEU A 15 2.68 14.82 12.18
C LEU A 15 2.62 13.93 13.43
N THR A 16 3.20 12.73 13.36
CA THR A 16 3.24 11.80 14.49
C THR A 16 4.01 12.41 15.66
N ARG A 17 5.20 12.99 15.42
CA ARG A 17 6.02 13.57 16.49
C ARG A 17 5.44 14.84 17.12
N SER A 18 4.73 15.65 16.34
CA SER A 18 4.26 16.97 16.79
C SER A 18 2.87 16.94 17.44
N GLN A 19 1.97 16.08 16.96
CA GLN A 19 0.55 16.14 17.34
C GLN A 19 0.04 14.89 18.06
N HIS A 20 0.71 13.74 17.92
CA HIS A 20 0.23 12.47 18.46
C HIS A 20 1.37 11.57 18.97
N LEU A 21 1.92 11.92 20.15
CA LEU A 21 3.04 11.20 20.78
C LEU A 21 2.76 9.70 21.04
N ASP A 22 1.50 9.33 21.27
CA ASP A 22 1.10 7.93 21.54
C ASP A 22 0.87 7.10 20.26
N LEU A 23 0.98 7.73 19.08
CA LEU A 23 0.80 7.06 17.80
C LEU A 23 2.13 6.44 17.34
N THR A 24 2.13 5.13 17.06
CA THR A 24 3.27 4.46 16.43
C THR A 24 3.01 4.30 14.93
N VAL A 25 3.89 4.84 14.11
CA VAL A 25 3.86 4.68 12.65
C VAL A 25 5.04 3.83 12.21
N GLN A 26 4.75 2.81 11.39
CA GLN A 26 5.76 2.01 10.72
C GLN A 26 5.52 2.07 9.21
N VAL A 27 6.58 2.29 8.45
CA VAL A 27 6.53 2.33 6.98
C VAL A 27 7.31 1.14 6.47
N VAL A 28 6.61 0.21 5.81
CA VAL A 28 7.21 -0.94 5.13
C VAL A 28 7.04 -0.76 3.62
N ARG A 29 8.14 -0.87 2.86
CA ARG A 29 8.09 -0.87 1.40
C ARG A 29 7.83 -2.28 0.88
N GLY A 30 6.93 -2.40 -0.10
CA GLY A 30 6.60 -3.65 -0.79
C GLY A 30 5.50 -3.44 -1.82
N ASP A 31 5.32 -4.42 -2.69
CA ASP A 31 4.19 -4.55 -3.60
C ASP A 31 3.15 -5.50 -2.99
N ILE A 32 1.94 -5.00 -2.74
CA ILE A 32 0.86 -5.80 -2.15
C ILE A 32 0.33 -6.88 -3.11
N SER A 33 0.75 -6.87 -4.37
CA SER A 33 0.44 -7.95 -5.32
C SER A 33 1.36 -9.18 -5.11
N ILE A 34 2.34 -9.07 -4.20
CA ILE A 34 3.33 -10.11 -3.88
C ILE A 34 3.12 -10.57 -2.43
N GLY A 35 2.84 -11.88 -2.25
CA GLY A 35 2.53 -12.45 -0.93
C GLY A 35 3.67 -12.35 0.09
N ASP A 36 4.92 -12.49 -0.37
CA ASP A 36 6.10 -12.37 0.51
C ASP A 36 6.27 -10.95 1.07
N ASP A 37 5.96 -9.94 0.26
CA ASP A 37 6.01 -8.54 0.67
C ASP A 37 4.93 -8.23 1.72
N ILE A 38 3.72 -8.79 1.57
CA ILE A 38 2.66 -8.70 2.57
C ILE A 38 3.06 -9.40 3.86
N SER A 39 3.56 -10.64 3.77
CA SER A 39 3.98 -11.43 4.93
C SER A 39 5.06 -10.69 5.74
N ARG A 40 6.03 -10.09 5.05
CA ARG A 40 7.05 -9.24 5.68
C ARG A 40 6.42 -8.02 6.35
N ALA A 41 5.49 -7.33 5.70
CA ALA A 41 4.83 -6.16 6.28
C ALA A 41 3.98 -6.49 7.52
N ILE A 42 3.22 -7.60 7.48
CA ILE A 42 2.41 -8.08 8.62
C ILE A 42 3.33 -8.46 9.79
N SER A 43 4.48 -9.09 9.52
CA SER A 43 5.44 -9.47 10.57
C SER A 43 6.02 -8.29 11.36
N CYS A 44 5.97 -7.07 10.83
CA CYS A 44 6.42 -5.86 11.53
C CYS A 44 5.40 -5.33 12.56
N ALA A 45 4.16 -5.84 12.56
CA ALA A 45 3.14 -5.40 13.49
C ALA A 45 3.50 -5.79 14.93
N THR A 46 3.66 -4.80 15.81
CA THR A 46 3.96 -5.01 17.23
C THR A 46 2.71 -5.28 18.08
N LYS A 47 1.53 -5.14 17.48
CA LYS A 47 0.21 -5.33 18.09
C LYS A 47 -0.69 -6.07 17.10
N LEU A 48 -1.76 -6.70 17.62
CA LEU A 48 -2.74 -7.39 16.79
C LEU A 48 -3.41 -6.42 15.78
N ILE A 49 -3.42 -6.79 14.51
CA ILE A 49 -4.07 -6.04 13.44
C ILE A 49 -5.59 -6.15 13.59
N LYS A 50 -6.29 -5.02 13.71
CA LYS A 50 -7.76 -4.96 13.91
C LYS A 50 -8.54 -4.55 12.66
N GLY A 51 -7.84 -4.11 11.62
CA GLY A 51 -8.45 -3.70 10.37
C GLY A 51 -7.38 -3.37 9.34
N VAL A 52 -7.77 -3.49 8.07
CA VAL A 52 -6.92 -3.22 6.91
C VAL A 52 -7.62 -2.20 6.03
N VAL A 53 -6.89 -1.14 5.63
CA VAL A 53 -7.39 -0.13 4.68
C VAL A 53 -6.59 -0.24 3.39
N GLN A 54 -7.16 -0.91 2.39
CA GLN A 54 -6.52 -1.12 1.10
C GLN A 54 -6.74 0.07 0.17
N ALA A 55 -5.87 1.07 0.31
CA ALA A 55 -5.86 2.26 -0.55
C ALA A 55 -4.85 2.17 -1.71
N ALA A 56 -4.39 0.97 -2.05
CA ALA A 56 -3.46 0.75 -3.14
C ALA A 56 -4.14 0.78 -4.51
N MET A 57 -3.50 1.44 -5.46
CA MET A 57 -4.04 1.66 -6.79
C MET A 57 -2.92 2.03 -7.77
N VAL A 58 -3.09 1.59 -9.01
CA VAL A 58 -2.38 2.12 -10.17
C VAL A 58 -3.45 2.55 -11.17
N LEU A 59 -3.31 3.75 -11.72
CA LEU A 59 -4.18 4.28 -12.77
C LEU A 59 -3.46 4.19 -14.13
N LYS A 60 -4.18 3.69 -15.13
CA LYS A 60 -3.66 3.46 -16.49
C LYS A 60 -4.76 3.68 -17.51
N ASP A 61 -5.29 4.89 -17.53
CA ASP A 61 -6.45 5.26 -18.35
C ASP A 61 -6.14 5.11 -19.84
N THR A 62 -6.95 4.32 -20.54
CA THR A 62 -6.99 4.14 -22.00
C THR A 62 -8.39 3.69 -22.38
N LEU A 63 -8.74 3.85 -23.67
CA LEU A 63 -9.90 3.13 -24.20
C LEU A 63 -9.69 1.62 -24.07
N PHE A 64 -10.79 0.87 -23.89
CA PHE A 64 -10.72 -0.58 -23.72
C PHE A 64 -10.11 -1.27 -24.93
N THR A 65 -10.42 -0.79 -26.14
CA THR A 65 -9.87 -1.28 -27.41
C THR A 65 -8.36 -1.11 -27.54
N GLU A 66 -7.77 -0.18 -26.78
CA GLU A 66 -6.34 0.14 -26.79
C GLU A 66 -5.60 -0.46 -25.58
N MET A 67 -6.33 -1.15 -24.68
CA MET A 67 -5.76 -1.66 -23.45
C MET A 67 -5.09 -3.02 -23.69
N SER A 68 -3.77 -3.06 -23.52
CA SER A 68 -3.05 -4.32 -23.50
C SER A 68 -3.37 -5.11 -22.23
N LEU A 69 -3.32 -6.45 -22.33
CA LEU A 69 -3.48 -7.34 -21.18
C LEU A 69 -2.49 -7.02 -20.05
N ALA A 70 -1.26 -6.65 -20.38
CA ALA A 70 -0.25 -6.26 -19.40
C ALA A 70 -0.67 -5.00 -18.62
N ARG A 71 -1.20 -3.99 -19.30
CA ARG A 71 -1.69 -2.75 -18.69
C ARG A 71 -2.94 -3.01 -17.83
N PHE A 72 -3.84 -3.85 -18.31
CA PHE A 72 -5.00 -4.31 -17.55
C PHE A 72 -4.60 -5.03 -16.25
N LYS A 73 -3.63 -5.95 -16.33
CA LYS A 73 -3.09 -6.65 -15.16
C LYS A 73 -2.46 -5.68 -14.14
N GLN A 74 -1.72 -4.68 -14.59
CA GLN A 74 -1.09 -3.69 -13.70
C GLN A 74 -2.10 -2.92 -12.83
N VAL A 75 -3.26 -2.55 -13.37
CA VAL A 75 -4.30 -1.86 -12.58
C VAL A 75 -5.09 -2.81 -11.68
N LEU A 76 -5.28 -4.05 -12.14
CA LEU A 76 -6.07 -5.04 -11.44
C LEU A 76 -5.33 -5.66 -10.24
N HIS A 77 -4.05 -6.00 -10.40
CA HIS A 77 -3.26 -6.71 -9.40
C HIS A 77 -3.29 -6.09 -7.99
N PRO A 78 -3.03 -4.78 -7.79
CA PRO A 78 -3.06 -4.20 -6.44
C PRO A 78 -4.44 -4.24 -5.79
N LYS A 79 -5.53 -4.34 -6.58
CA LYS A 79 -6.89 -4.46 -6.03
C LYS A 79 -7.31 -5.91 -5.85
N MET A 80 -6.98 -6.79 -6.78
CA MET A 80 -7.41 -8.19 -6.75
C MET A 80 -6.47 -9.03 -5.90
N LEU A 81 -5.21 -9.16 -6.30
CA LEU A 81 -4.21 -9.95 -5.56
C LEU A 81 -3.97 -9.35 -4.19
N GLY A 82 -3.87 -8.02 -4.12
CA GLY A 82 -3.70 -7.31 -2.85
C GLY A 82 -4.84 -7.49 -1.85
N THR A 83 -6.06 -7.85 -2.28
CA THR A 83 -7.17 -8.16 -1.36
C THR A 83 -7.14 -9.61 -0.92
N ILE A 84 -6.80 -10.53 -1.83
CA ILE A 84 -6.81 -11.98 -1.55
C ILE A 84 -5.66 -12.38 -0.63
N LEU A 85 -4.51 -11.69 -0.77
CA LEU A 85 -3.28 -12.01 -0.04
C LEU A 85 -3.17 -11.31 1.33
N ALA A 86 -4.02 -10.31 1.61
CA ALA A 86 -3.98 -9.51 2.84
C ALA A 86 -4.88 -10.10 3.93
#